data_AF-A0A963HYT2-F1
#
_entry.id   AF-A0A963HYT2-F1
#
_cell.length_a   1.000
_cell.length_b   1.000
_cell.length_c   1.000
_cell.angle_alpha   90.00
_cell.angle_beta   90.00
_cell.angle_gamma   90.00
#
_symmetry.space_group_name_H-M   'P 1'
#
loop_
_entity.id
_entity.type
_entity.pdbx_description
1 polymer ?
#
loop_
_entity_poly.entity_id
_entity_poly.type
_entity_poly.pdbx_seq_one_letter_code
_entity_poly.pdbx_strand_id
1 'polypeptide(L)'
;MRPMVRLMLRKGVTYTYFADMLKGIFVEVADAEFKIDGKAQSDSRISLLTGVHRKDVRRLRHETHEPDGDLPEAISLGAQLVSTWMSQAPFCRPDGEPVPLARLASAGGDLSFESLVACVSKDIRARVVLDEWLRIGVARLDDDDRVHLCVNAFVPRGGFDEKAAYFAHNVHDHACAAVHNLTSDAPPFFERSVHYDALSPTSIVQLREQTSRKGMDLLLGLNQQAADFERRDASSEAEKQRITVGVFFYSEPADDNPESLPG
;
A
#
# COMPACT_ATOMS: atom_id res chain seq x y z
N MET A 1 7.17 10.16 0.84
CA MET A 1 6.06 9.55 0.06
C MET A 1 6.47 8.79 -1.20
N ARG A 2 7.49 9.22 -1.95
CA ARG A 2 7.98 8.52 -3.17
C ARG A 2 8.14 6.99 -3.03
N PRO A 3 8.74 6.42 -1.96
CA PRO A 3 8.85 4.97 -1.82
C PRO A 3 7.49 4.26 -1.71
N MET A 4 6.51 4.88 -1.06
CA MET A 4 5.15 4.33 -0.94
C MET A 4 4.46 4.28 -2.29
N VAL A 5 4.53 5.39 -3.04
CA VAL A 5 3.97 5.46 -4.41
C VAL A 5 4.65 4.44 -5.33
N ARG A 6 5.97 4.24 -5.21
CA ARG A 6 6.69 3.22 -5.97
C ARG A 6 6.21 1.81 -5.64
N LEU A 7 5.95 1.50 -4.37
CA LEU A 7 5.39 0.21 -3.96
C LEU A 7 3.97 0.04 -4.50
N MET A 8 3.12 1.06 -4.37
CA MET A 8 1.75 1.10 -4.89
C MET A 8 1.71 0.80 -6.40
N LEU A 9 2.52 1.49 -7.20
CA LEU A 9 2.62 1.25 -8.64
C LEU A 9 3.14 -0.16 -8.97
N ARG A 10 4.06 -0.70 -8.17
CA ARG A 10 4.50 -2.10 -8.33
C ARG A 10 3.40 -3.12 -7.98
N LYS A 11 2.38 -2.70 -7.24
CA LYS A 11 1.25 -3.52 -6.79
C LYS A 11 -0.07 -3.18 -7.51
N GLY A 12 -0.01 -2.39 -8.58
CA GLY A 12 -1.19 -2.03 -9.37
C GLY A 12 -2.14 -1.03 -8.71
N VAL A 13 -1.74 -0.41 -7.60
CA VAL A 13 -2.50 0.67 -6.94
C VAL A 13 -2.35 1.94 -7.79
N THR A 14 -3.46 2.43 -8.33
CA THR A 14 -3.51 3.62 -9.18
C THR A 14 -3.66 4.89 -8.35
N TYR A 15 -3.34 6.05 -8.95
CA TYR A 15 -3.52 7.35 -8.32
C TYR A 15 -4.97 7.61 -7.91
N THR A 16 -5.93 7.36 -8.81
CA THR A 16 -7.35 7.62 -8.53
C THR A 16 -7.84 6.79 -7.36
N TYR A 17 -7.45 5.51 -7.32
CA TYR A 17 -7.79 4.64 -6.21
C TYR A 17 -7.18 5.13 -4.89
N PHE A 18 -5.88 5.43 -4.87
CA PHE A 18 -5.22 5.93 -3.66
C PHE A 18 -5.82 7.28 -3.20
N ALA A 19 -6.15 8.16 -4.14
CA ALA A 19 -6.81 9.42 -3.84
C ALA A 19 -8.19 9.21 -3.20
N ASP A 20 -8.99 8.26 -3.68
CA ASP A 20 -10.29 7.96 -3.11
C ASP A 20 -10.20 7.33 -1.71
N MET A 21 -9.22 6.46 -1.45
CA MET A 21 -8.92 6.00 -0.08
C MET A 21 -8.59 7.17 0.85
N LEU A 22 -7.71 8.06 0.38
CA LEU A 22 -7.27 9.21 1.16
C LEU A 22 -8.44 10.13 1.46
N LYS A 23 -9.41 10.30 0.55
CA LYS A 23 -10.63 11.07 0.87
C LYS A 23 -11.35 10.50 2.09
N GLY A 24 -11.49 9.18 2.17
CA GLY A 24 -12.07 8.48 3.32
C GLY A 24 -11.32 8.82 4.61
N ILE A 25 -10.00 8.60 4.62
CA ILE A 25 -9.13 8.87 5.78
C ILE A 25 -9.19 10.34 6.20
N PHE A 26 -9.15 11.28 5.26
CA PHE A 26 -9.25 12.71 5.56
C PHE A 26 -10.60 13.06 6.18
N VAL A 27 -11.70 12.51 5.66
CA VAL A 27 -13.05 12.72 6.19
C VAL A 27 -13.17 12.13 7.60
N GLU A 28 -12.66 10.92 7.82
CA GLU A 28 -12.66 10.23 9.11
C GLU A 28 -11.89 11.02 10.17
N VAL A 29 -10.63 11.38 9.90
CA VAL A 29 -9.78 12.14 10.82
C VAL A 29 -10.37 13.51 11.10
N ALA A 30 -10.87 14.21 10.08
CA ALA A 30 -11.51 15.52 10.26
C ALA A 30 -12.80 15.43 11.08
N ASP A 31 -13.59 14.36 10.92
CA ASP A 31 -14.78 14.14 11.73
C ASP A 31 -14.39 13.79 13.17
N ALA A 32 -13.43 12.88 13.38
CA ALA A 32 -13.06 12.37 14.69
C ALA A 32 -12.28 13.36 15.56
N GLU A 33 -11.22 13.96 15.02
CA GLU A 33 -10.18 14.66 15.81
C GLU A 33 -10.31 16.19 15.74
N PHE A 34 -10.93 16.73 14.69
CA PHE A 34 -11.04 18.18 14.49
C PHE A 34 -12.42 18.72 14.89
N LYS A 35 -13.09 18.06 15.85
CA LYS A 35 -14.39 18.51 16.38
C LYS A 35 -14.25 19.86 17.10
N ILE A 36 -15.34 20.62 17.13
CA ILE A 36 -15.45 21.79 18.01
C ILE A 36 -16.20 21.31 19.24
N ASP A 37 -15.67 21.62 20.43
CA ASP A 37 -16.27 21.19 21.69
C ASP A 37 -17.77 21.46 21.76
N GLY A 38 -18.52 20.43 22.12
CA GLY A 38 -19.98 20.47 22.25
C GLY A 38 -20.76 20.56 20.92
N LYS A 39 -20.11 20.42 19.75
CA LYS A 39 -20.78 20.46 18.44
C LYS A 39 -20.40 19.27 17.56
N ALA A 40 -21.42 18.60 17.03
CA ALA A 40 -21.23 17.62 15.97
C ALA A 40 -20.66 18.30 14.71
N GLN A 41 -19.79 17.61 13.98
CA GLN A 41 -19.27 18.10 12.71
C GLN A 41 -20.35 18.05 11.63
N SER A 42 -20.49 19.16 10.90
CA SER A 42 -21.33 19.23 9.72
C SER A 42 -20.52 18.85 8.48
N ASP A 43 -21.18 18.26 7.47
CA ASP A 43 -20.54 17.91 6.19
C ASP A 43 -19.87 19.12 5.51
N SER A 44 -20.42 20.32 5.73
CA SER A 44 -19.87 21.56 5.17
C SER A 44 -18.55 21.96 5.83
N ARG A 45 -18.41 21.73 7.14
CA ARG A 45 -17.15 21.98 7.84
C ARG A 45 -16.09 20.94 7.48
N ILE A 46 -16.47 19.66 7.41
CA ILE A 46 -15.56 18.60 6.99
C ILE A 46 -15.07 18.87 5.57
N SER A 47 -15.98 19.22 4.64
CA SER A 47 -15.62 19.59 3.26
C SER A 47 -14.66 20.79 3.21
N LEU A 48 -14.87 21.80 4.07
CA LEU A 48 -13.97 22.95 4.20
C LEU A 48 -12.58 22.56 4.70
N LEU A 49 -12.48 21.66 5.70
CA LEU A 49 -11.21 21.23 6.28
C LEU A 49 -10.41 20.32 5.35
N THR A 50 -11.07 19.38 4.69
CA THR A 50 -10.42 18.34 3.91
C THR A 50 -10.27 18.70 2.43
N GLY A 51 -11.04 19.67 1.94
CA GLY A 51 -11.18 19.95 0.51
C GLY A 51 -11.97 18.88 -0.26
N VAL A 52 -12.47 17.84 0.42
CA VAL A 52 -13.29 16.79 -0.20
C VAL A 52 -14.68 17.34 -0.48
N HIS A 53 -15.20 17.09 -1.68
CA HIS A 53 -16.50 17.63 -2.09
C HIS A 53 -17.63 17.14 -1.18
N ARG A 54 -18.57 18.02 -0.81
CA ARG A 54 -19.64 17.73 0.16
C ARG A 54 -20.46 16.47 -0.14
N LYS A 55 -20.66 16.12 -1.43
CA LYS A 55 -21.33 14.87 -1.83
C LYS A 55 -20.53 13.63 -1.42
N ASP A 56 -19.20 13.67 -1.60
CA ASP A 56 -18.31 12.58 -1.20
C ASP A 56 -18.22 12.49 0.31
N VAL A 57 -18.14 13.61 1.02
CA VAL A 57 -18.19 13.63 2.50
C VAL A 57 -19.45 12.95 3.02
N ARG A 58 -20.62 13.30 2.48
CA ARG A 58 -21.89 12.69 2.90
C ARG A 58 -21.91 11.19 2.61
N ARG A 59 -21.42 10.77 1.44
CA ARG A 59 -21.32 9.36 1.07
C ARG A 59 -20.40 8.59 2.03
N LEU A 60 -19.17 9.07 2.21
CA LEU A 60 -18.13 8.43 3.02
C LEU A 60 -18.48 8.35 4.51
N ARG A 61 -19.23 9.30 5.06
CA ARG A 61 -19.71 9.26 6.46
C ARG A 61 -20.86 8.28 6.70
N HIS A 62 -21.58 7.89 5.65
CA HIS A 62 -22.70 6.95 5.72
C HIS A 62 -22.32 5.54 5.26
N GLU A 63 -21.20 5.39 4.57
CA GLU A 63 -20.54 4.11 4.34
C GLU A 63 -19.88 3.70 5.67
N THR A 64 -20.53 2.80 6.41
CA THR A 64 -19.92 2.14 7.55
C THR A 64 -18.68 1.41 7.03
N HIS A 65 -17.50 1.98 7.27
CA HIS A 65 -16.25 1.29 7.03
C HIS A 65 -16.16 0.22 8.12
N GLU A 66 -16.62 -1.00 7.83
CA GLU A 66 -16.04 -2.15 8.51
C GLU A 66 -14.54 -2.10 8.19
N PRO A 67 -13.64 -2.21 9.19
CA PRO A 67 -12.22 -2.27 8.93
C PRO A 67 -11.89 -3.65 8.34
N ASP A 68 -12.29 -3.87 7.09
CA ASP A 68 -12.07 -5.12 6.38
C ASP A 68 -11.32 -4.81 5.09
N GLY A 69 -10.04 -5.21 5.09
CA GLY A 69 -9.45 -6.22 4.22
C GLY A 69 -9.71 -6.25 2.71
N ASP A 70 -10.58 -5.43 2.13
CA ASP A 70 -10.97 -5.56 0.72
C ASP A 70 -10.26 -4.58 -0.21
N LEU A 71 -9.66 -5.19 -1.22
CA LEU A 71 -8.99 -4.52 -2.32
C LEU A 71 -10.03 -3.77 -3.19
N PRO A 72 -9.62 -2.80 -3.99
CA PRO A 72 -10.50 -1.72 -4.40
C PRO A 72 -10.60 -1.52 -5.93
N GLU A 73 -11.48 -0.64 -6.42
CA GLU A 73 -11.95 -0.57 -7.81
C GLU A 73 -10.93 -0.63 -8.98
N ALA A 74 -9.65 -0.29 -8.81
CA ALA A 74 -8.63 -0.51 -9.86
C ALA A 74 -7.97 -1.89 -9.80
N ILE A 75 -7.86 -2.45 -8.59
CA ILE A 75 -7.68 -3.89 -8.39
C ILE A 75 -8.98 -4.59 -8.75
N SER A 76 -10.14 -3.92 -8.69
CA SER A 76 -11.36 -4.41 -9.32
C SER A 76 -11.29 -4.33 -10.84
N LEU A 77 -10.72 -3.32 -11.52
CA LEU A 77 -10.58 -3.40 -12.99
C LEU A 77 -9.62 -4.53 -13.40
N GLY A 78 -8.46 -4.65 -12.75
CA GLY A 78 -7.53 -5.75 -13.00
C GLY A 78 -8.15 -7.12 -12.69
N ALA A 79 -8.75 -7.27 -11.51
CA ALA A 79 -9.41 -8.50 -11.08
C ALA A 79 -10.73 -8.77 -11.81
N GLN A 80 -11.45 -7.76 -12.29
CA GLN A 80 -12.64 -7.88 -13.14
C GLN A 80 -12.20 -8.30 -14.54
N LEU A 81 -11.15 -7.72 -15.11
CA LEU A 81 -10.59 -8.20 -16.38
C LEU A 81 -10.14 -9.66 -16.27
N VAL A 82 -9.48 -10.05 -15.18
CA VAL A 82 -9.11 -11.44 -14.90
C VAL A 82 -10.35 -12.32 -14.69
N SER A 83 -11.31 -11.88 -13.89
CA SER A 83 -12.54 -12.60 -13.60
C SER A 83 -13.38 -12.79 -14.86
N THR A 84 -13.60 -11.74 -15.64
CA THR A 84 -14.24 -11.77 -16.96
C THR A 84 -13.49 -12.68 -17.92
N TRP A 85 -12.16 -12.64 -17.93
CA TRP A 85 -11.36 -13.55 -18.76
C TRP A 85 -11.49 -15.01 -18.31
N MET A 86 -11.71 -15.29 -17.03
CA MET A 86 -11.83 -16.66 -16.50
C MET A 86 -13.27 -17.20 -16.44
N SER A 87 -14.29 -16.33 -16.52
CA SER A 87 -15.69 -16.70 -16.25
C SER A 87 -16.69 -16.33 -17.34
N GLN A 88 -16.30 -15.51 -18.33
CA GLN A 88 -17.21 -15.03 -19.36
C GLN A 88 -16.76 -15.47 -20.76
N ALA A 89 -17.68 -16.12 -21.49
CA ALA A 89 -17.50 -16.38 -22.91
C ALA A 89 -17.47 -15.05 -23.70
N PRO A 90 -16.61 -14.91 -24.74
CA PRO A 90 -15.81 -15.97 -25.34
C PRO A 90 -14.40 -16.15 -24.73
N PHE A 91 -14.09 -15.43 -23.64
CA PHE A 91 -12.73 -15.33 -23.12
C PHE A 91 -12.25 -16.58 -22.35
N CYS A 92 -13.16 -17.37 -21.78
CA CYS A 92 -12.85 -18.64 -21.13
C CYS A 92 -13.54 -19.83 -21.81
N ARG A 93 -13.00 -21.02 -21.57
CA ARG A 93 -13.66 -22.31 -21.83
C ARG A 93 -14.74 -22.58 -20.77
N PRO A 94 -15.67 -23.53 -21.02
CA PRO A 94 -16.72 -23.90 -20.05
C PRO A 94 -16.23 -24.42 -18.69
N ASP A 95 -14.97 -24.85 -18.61
CA ASP A 95 -14.29 -25.30 -17.40
C ASP A 95 -13.57 -24.17 -16.63
N GLY A 96 -13.67 -22.92 -17.12
CA GLY A 96 -13.05 -21.74 -16.51
C GLY A 96 -11.59 -21.51 -16.92
N GLU A 97 -11.05 -22.27 -17.87
CA GLU A 97 -9.70 -22.05 -18.38
C GLU A 97 -9.66 -20.82 -19.32
N PRO A 98 -8.82 -19.80 -19.06
CA PRO A 98 -8.73 -18.61 -19.90
C PRO A 98 -8.11 -18.95 -21.26
N VAL A 99 -8.74 -18.47 -22.33
CA VAL A 99 -8.29 -18.65 -23.71
C VAL A 99 -7.30 -17.55 -24.08
N PRO A 100 -6.18 -17.84 -24.78
CA PRO A 100 -5.30 -16.79 -25.31
C PRO A 100 -6.05 -15.86 -26.26
N LEU A 101 -5.92 -14.54 -26.06
CA LEU A 101 -6.65 -13.52 -26.83
C LEU A 101 -5.73 -12.85 -27.83
N ALA A 102 -6.20 -12.56 -29.05
CA ALA A 102 -5.44 -11.72 -29.95
C ALA A 102 -5.23 -10.34 -29.33
N ARG A 103 -4.06 -9.71 -29.50
CA ARG A 103 -3.82 -8.38 -28.91
C ARG A 103 -4.81 -7.31 -29.40
N LEU A 104 -5.14 -7.32 -30.68
CA LEU A 104 -5.99 -6.32 -31.34
C LEU A 104 -7.33 -6.91 -31.80
N ALA A 105 -8.40 -6.12 -31.71
CA ALA A 105 -9.73 -6.49 -32.20
C ALA A 105 -9.74 -6.66 -33.73
N SER A 106 -8.86 -5.98 -34.46
CA SER A 106 -8.68 -6.15 -35.90
C SER A 106 -8.20 -7.55 -36.31
N ALA A 107 -7.55 -8.28 -35.39
CA ALA A 107 -7.04 -9.63 -35.63
C ALA A 107 -7.93 -10.73 -35.02
N GLY A 108 -8.57 -10.47 -33.87
CA GLY A 108 -9.34 -11.48 -33.13
C GLY A 108 -10.83 -11.17 -32.91
N GLY A 109 -11.33 -10.03 -33.38
CA GLY A 109 -12.71 -9.59 -33.13
C GLY A 109 -13.04 -9.56 -31.64
N ASP A 110 -14.14 -10.22 -31.26
CA ASP A 110 -14.59 -10.33 -29.87
C ASP A 110 -13.66 -11.19 -29.00
N LEU A 111 -12.80 -12.03 -29.60
CA LEU A 111 -11.77 -12.82 -28.91
C LEU A 111 -10.42 -12.08 -28.91
N SER A 112 -10.43 -10.83 -28.45
CA SER A 112 -9.24 -9.99 -28.36
C SER A 112 -9.10 -9.31 -27.00
N PHE A 113 -7.86 -8.96 -26.64
CA PHE A 113 -7.57 -8.22 -25.41
C PHE A 113 -8.20 -6.82 -25.44
N GLU A 114 -8.27 -6.18 -26.61
CA GLU A 114 -9.02 -4.93 -26.80
C GLU A 114 -10.51 -5.09 -26.47
N SER A 115 -11.13 -6.17 -26.93
CA SER A 115 -12.55 -6.47 -26.65
C SER A 115 -12.79 -6.82 -25.19
N LEU A 116 -11.87 -7.53 -24.53
CA LEU A 116 -11.91 -7.78 -23.09
C LEU A 116 -11.87 -6.47 -22.29
N VAL A 117 -10.92 -5.58 -22.62
CA VAL A 117 -10.81 -4.28 -21.93
C VAL A 117 -12.05 -3.42 -22.19
N ALA A 118 -12.53 -3.36 -23.44
CA ALA A 118 -13.72 -2.60 -23.80
C ALA A 118 -15.01 -3.11 -23.14
N CYS A 119 -15.07 -4.40 -22.78
CA CYS A 119 -16.18 -4.99 -22.05
C CYS A 119 -16.26 -4.49 -20.60
N VAL A 120 -15.11 -4.24 -19.97
CA VAL A 120 -15.03 -3.87 -18.56
C VAL A 120 -14.85 -2.36 -18.35
N SER A 121 -14.18 -1.65 -19.26
CA SER A 121 -13.94 -0.19 -19.16
C SER A 121 -13.95 0.52 -20.50
N LYS A 122 -14.57 1.72 -20.54
CA LYS A 122 -14.57 2.63 -21.70
C LYS A 122 -13.55 3.76 -21.59
N ASP A 123 -12.96 3.95 -20.41
CA ASP A 123 -12.13 5.11 -20.09
C ASP A 123 -10.62 4.83 -20.23
N ILE A 124 -10.23 3.56 -20.40
CA ILE A 124 -8.82 3.14 -20.47
C ILE A 124 -8.56 2.42 -21.79
N ARG A 125 -7.49 2.84 -22.48
CA ARG A 125 -7.03 2.19 -23.72
C ARG A 125 -6.38 0.85 -23.39
N ALA A 126 -6.78 -0.20 -24.10
CA ALA A 126 -6.25 -1.56 -23.90
C ALA A 126 -4.71 -1.65 -23.98
N ARG A 127 -4.08 -0.85 -24.84
CA ARG A 127 -2.61 -0.77 -24.92
C ARG A 127 -1.97 -0.39 -23.59
N VAL A 128 -2.54 0.56 -22.87
CA VAL A 128 -2.01 1.01 -21.57
C VAL A 128 -2.10 -0.12 -20.54
N VAL A 129 -3.22 -0.86 -20.55
CA VAL A 129 -3.42 -2.03 -19.67
C VAL A 129 -2.41 -3.13 -20.02
N LEU A 130 -2.24 -3.42 -21.31
CA LEU A 130 -1.35 -4.49 -21.77
C LEU A 130 0.13 -4.18 -21.47
N ASP A 131 0.59 -2.97 -21.79
CA ASP A 131 1.98 -2.55 -21.52
C ASP A 131 2.30 -2.69 -20.02
N GLU A 132 1.33 -2.33 -19.17
CA GLU A 132 1.46 -2.49 -17.71
C GLU A 132 1.43 -3.97 -17.28
N TRP A 133 0.50 -4.78 -17.80
CA TRP A 133 0.35 -6.20 -17.47
C TRP A 133 1.57 -7.03 -17.88
N LEU A 134 2.21 -6.69 -19.00
CA LEU A 134 3.49 -7.28 -19.41
C LEU A 134 4.62 -6.88 -18.44
N ARG A 135 4.67 -5.60 -18.05
CA ARG A 135 5.68 -5.08 -17.11
C ARG A 135 5.61 -5.75 -15.73
N ILE A 136 4.40 -6.01 -15.23
CA ILE A 136 4.19 -6.63 -13.90
C ILE A 136 4.05 -8.16 -13.95
N GLY A 137 4.13 -8.78 -15.13
CA GLY A 137 4.08 -10.23 -15.32
C GLY A 137 2.69 -10.87 -15.16
N VAL A 138 1.62 -10.07 -15.19
CA VAL A 138 0.23 -10.54 -15.19
C VAL A 138 -0.16 -11.18 -16.51
N ALA A 139 0.42 -10.70 -17.61
CA ALA A 139 0.26 -11.29 -18.92
C ALA A 139 1.62 -11.53 -19.58
N ARG A 140 1.61 -12.39 -20.60
CA ARG A 140 2.71 -12.55 -21.55
C ARG A 140 2.16 -12.55 -22.98
N LEU A 141 3.00 -12.15 -23.92
CA LEU A 141 2.74 -12.36 -25.35
C LEU A 141 3.39 -13.66 -25.79
N ASP A 142 2.76 -14.36 -26.73
CA ASP A 142 3.39 -15.42 -27.51
C ASP A 142 3.89 -14.91 -28.87
N ASP A 143 4.48 -15.81 -29.65
CA ASP A 143 5.03 -15.51 -30.98
C ASP A 143 3.93 -15.16 -32.01
N ASP A 144 2.66 -15.47 -31.71
CA ASP A 144 1.49 -15.19 -32.55
C ASP A 144 0.76 -13.89 -32.17
N ASP A 145 1.37 -13.02 -31.36
CA ASP A 145 0.81 -11.77 -30.82
C ASP A 145 -0.50 -11.98 -30.03
N ARG A 146 -0.59 -13.12 -29.31
CA ARG A 146 -1.68 -13.42 -28.40
C ARG A 146 -1.27 -13.16 -26.96
N VAL A 147 -2.17 -12.53 -26.22
CA VAL A 147 -2.03 -12.25 -24.81
C VAL A 147 -2.48 -13.49 -24.04
N HIS A 148 -1.60 -13.99 -23.18
CA HIS A 148 -1.87 -15.08 -22.25
C HIS A 148 -1.96 -14.54 -20.83
N LEU A 149 -3.00 -14.93 -20.10
CA LEU A 149 -3.12 -14.64 -18.68
C LEU A 149 -2.18 -15.54 -17.88
N CYS A 150 -1.30 -14.94 -17.09
CA CYS A 150 -0.45 -15.66 -16.14
C CYS A 150 -1.25 -15.87 -14.85
N VAL A 151 -2.01 -16.97 -14.76
CA VAL A 151 -2.93 -17.31 -13.65
C VAL A 151 -2.28 -17.27 -12.25
N ASN A 152 -0.95 -17.31 -12.18
CA ASN A 152 -0.18 -17.23 -10.94
C ASN A 152 0.20 -15.81 -10.49
N ALA A 153 -0.18 -14.77 -11.22
CA ALA A 153 0.19 -13.38 -10.94
C ALA A 153 -0.80 -12.65 -10.00
N PHE A 154 -1.99 -13.22 -9.78
CA PHE A 154 -3.03 -12.68 -8.89
C PHE A 154 -3.25 -13.49 -7.60
N VAL A 155 -2.51 -14.60 -7.43
CA VAL A 155 -2.50 -15.38 -6.20
C VAL A 155 -1.18 -15.11 -5.48
N PRO A 156 -1.18 -14.54 -4.27
CA PRO A 156 0.03 -14.45 -3.45
C PRO A 156 0.59 -15.85 -3.21
N ARG A 157 1.62 -16.21 -3.98
CA ARG A 157 2.44 -17.40 -3.72
C ARG A 157 3.39 -17.08 -2.55
N GLY A 158 2.88 -17.16 -1.31
CA GLY A 158 3.64 -17.21 -0.05
C GLY A 158 4.65 -16.06 0.22
N GLY A 159 4.44 -15.32 1.31
CA GLY A 159 5.47 -14.48 1.94
C GLY A 159 5.51 -13.00 1.55
N PHE A 160 4.64 -12.51 0.64
CA PHE A 160 4.45 -11.07 0.47
C PHE A 160 3.49 -10.51 1.53
N ASP A 161 2.35 -11.15 1.76
CA ASP A 161 1.30 -10.64 2.66
C ASP A 161 1.80 -10.52 4.10
N GLU A 162 2.57 -11.51 4.57
CA GLU A 162 3.23 -11.46 5.87
C GLU A 162 4.21 -10.28 5.99
N LYS A 163 5.06 -10.07 4.98
CA LYS A 163 5.97 -8.91 4.94
C LYS A 163 5.22 -7.59 4.86
N ALA A 164 4.10 -7.55 4.13
CA ALA A 164 3.26 -6.38 4.02
C ALA A 164 2.58 -6.06 5.36
N ALA A 165 2.16 -7.07 6.13
CA ALA A 165 1.63 -6.89 7.47
C ALA A 165 2.66 -6.29 8.44
N TYR A 166 3.87 -6.87 8.50
CA TYR A 166 4.97 -6.30 9.32
C TYR A 166 5.36 -4.89 8.85
N PHE A 167 5.41 -4.67 7.54
CA PHE A 167 5.69 -3.36 6.98
C PHE A 167 4.62 -2.33 7.38
N ALA A 168 3.33 -2.66 7.22
CA ALA A 168 2.23 -1.77 7.57
C ALA A 168 2.26 -1.42 9.05
N HIS A 169 2.46 -2.41 9.91
CA HIS A 169 2.59 -2.23 11.36
C HIS A 169 3.74 -1.29 11.72
N ASN A 170 4.94 -1.56 11.20
CA ASN A 170 6.13 -0.77 11.53
C ASN A 170 6.05 0.67 11.01
N VAL A 171 5.55 0.87 9.79
CA VAL A 171 5.40 2.20 9.21
C VAL A 171 4.31 3.00 9.93
N HIS A 172 3.20 2.35 10.29
CA HIS A 172 2.13 2.99 11.07
C HIS A 172 2.66 3.47 12.42
N ASP A 173 3.30 2.60 13.20
CA ASP A 173 3.79 2.95 14.53
C ASP A 173 4.87 4.02 14.51
N HIS A 174 5.79 3.96 13.53
CA HIS A 174 6.79 5.01 13.36
C HIS A 174 6.14 6.34 12.98
N ALA A 175 5.15 6.34 12.08
CA ALA A 175 4.41 7.54 11.73
C ALA A 175 3.66 8.12 12.93
N CYS A 176 3.00 7.29 13.74
CA CYS A 176 2.33 7.72 14.98
C CYS A 176 3.32 8.38 15.95
N ALA A 177 4.48 7.77 16.18
CA ALA A 177 5.51 8.33 17.06
C ALA A 177 6.04 9.67 16.53
N ALA A 178 6.34 9.76 15.22
CA ALA A 178 6.85 10.97 14.59
C ALA A 178 5.80 12.10 14.59
N VAL A 179 4.54 11.80 14.29
CA VAL A 179 3.45 12.79 14.31
C VAL A 179 3.20 13.28 15.74
N HIS A 180 3.10 12.39 16.73
CA HIS A 180 2.97 12.78 18.14
C HIS A 180 4.08 13.75 18.56
N ASN A 181 5.33 13.46 18.19
CA ASN A 181 6.47 14.32 18.50
C ASN A 181 6.40 15.71 17.83
N LEU A 182 5.62 15.87 16.76
CA LEU A 182 5.44 17.13 16.04
C LEU A 182 4.21 17.92 16.50
N THR A 183 3.18 17.24 17.02
CA THR A 183 1.85 17.85 17.23
C THR A 183 1.39 17.84 18.68
N SER A 184 2.08 17.16 19.59
CA SER A 184 1.68 17.00 20.99
C SER A 184 2.66 17.67 21.95
N ASP A 185 2.13 18.26 23.02
CA ASP A 185 2.92 18.79 24.15
C ASP A 185 3.24 17.71 25.20
N ALA A 186 2.72 16.48 25.03
CA ALA A 186 3.05 15.35 25.89
C ALA A 186 4.53 14.94 25.72
N PRO A 187 5.09 14.15 26.67
CA PRO A 187 6.46 13.65 26.53
C PRO A 187 6.67 12.98 25.16
N PRO A 188 7.75 13.32 24.44
CA PRO A 188 7.98 12.78 23.11
C PRO A 188 8.35 11.30 23.19
N PHE A 189 7.87 10.52 22.21
CA PHE A 189 8.37 9.17 21.98
C PHE A 189 9.82 9.20 21.53
N PHE A 190 10.56 8.13 21.84
CA PHE A 190 11.94 7.99 21.38
C PHE A 190 11.97 7.75 19.86
N GLU A 191 12.22 8.81 19.11
CA GLU A 191 12.39 8.82 17.65
C GLU A 191 13.69 9.56 17.36
N ARG A 192 14.72 8.81 16.95
CA ARG A 192 16.11 9.30 16.81
C ARG A 192 16.83 8.57 15.68
N SER A 193 17.62 9.33 14.94
CA SER A 193 18.45 8.86 13.84
C SER A 193 19.80 9.57 13.83
N VAL A 194 20.79 8.92 13.23
CA VAL A 194 22.13 9.48 13.00
C VAL A 194 22.31 9.63 11.49
N HIS A 195 22.77 10.79 11.03
CA HIS A 195 22.85 11.13 9.62
C HIS A 195 24.27 11.57 9.22
N TYR A 196 24.76 11.02 8.11
CA TYR A 196 26.02 11.38 7.46
C TYR A 196 25.89 11.17 5.95
N ASP A 197 26.49 12.05 5.15
CA ASP A 197 26.40 12.09 3.68
C ASP A 197 27.76 11.86 2.98
N ALA A 198 28.87 11.95 3.71
CA ALA A 198 30.24 11.82 3.18
C ALA A 198 30.94 10.52 3.61
N LEU A 199 30.24 9.37 3.56
CA LEU A 199 30.78 8.07 3.96
C LEU A 199 31.28 7.25 2.77
N SER A 200 32.43 6.61 2.93
CA SER A 200 32.94 5.68 1.91
C SER A 200 32.09 4.40 1.83
N PRO A 201 32.05 3.71 0.68
CA PRO A 201 31.39 2.40 0.57
C PRO A 201 31.88 1.38 1.60
N THR A 202 33.19 1.38 1.91
CA THR A 202 33.78 0.52 2.95
C THR A 202 33.23 0.85 4.33
N SER A 203 33.09 2.13 4.67
CA SER A 203 32.50 2.57 5.93
C SER A 203 31.03 2.17 6.04
N ILE A 204 30.25 2.24 4.94
CA ILE A 204 28.86 1.80 4.91
C ILE A 204 28.73 0.31 5.21
N VAL A 205 29.61 -0.54 4.65
CA VAL A 205 29.62 -1.98 4.96
C VAL A 205 29.88 -2.22 6.45
N GLN A 206 30.90 -1.56 7.01
CA GLN A 206 31.24 -1.69 8.43
C GLN A 206 30.11 -1.22 9.35
N LEU A 207 29.46 -0.10 9.04
CA LEU A 207 28.33 0.40 9.80
C LEU A 207 27.12 -0.52 9.71
N ARG A 208 26.84 -1.09 8.53
CA ARG A 208 25.77 -2.07 8.34
C ARG A 208 25.98 -3.29 9.24
N GLU A 209 27.17 -3.89 9.22
CA GLU A 209 27.50 -5.05 10.06
C GLU A 209 27.37 -4.73 11.55
N GLN A 210 27.87 -3.58 11.98
CA GLN A 210 27.76 -3.15 13.37
C GLN A 210 26.31 -2.91 13.81
N THR A 211 25.51 -2.25 12.97
CA THR A 211 24.09 -1.98 13.24
C THR A 211 23.29 -3.26 13.26
N SER A 212 23.51 -4.20 12.33
CA SER A 212 22.82 -5.49 12.33
C SER A 212 23.10 -6.29 13.61
N ARG A 213 24.37 -6.36 14.04
CA ARG A 213 24.74 -7.07 15.28
C ARG A 213 24.13 -6.41 16.51
N LYS A 214 24.41 -5.12 16.74
CA LYS A 214 23.94 -4.38 17.92
C LYS A 214 22.41 -4.29 17.96
N GLY A 215 21.78 -4.10 16.81
CA GLY A 215 20.33 -4.05 16.67
C GLY A 215 19.67 -5.38 17.03
N MET A 216 20.22 -6.51 16.56
CA MET A 216 19.69 -7.83 16.92
C MET A 216 19.86 -8.13 18.41
N ASP A 217 21.02 -7.82 18.99
CA ASP A 217 21.26 -7.98 20.43
C ASP A 217 20.25 -7.18 21.26
N LEU A 218 19.97 -5.93 20.87
CA LEU A 218 18.96 -5.07 21.50
C LEU A 218 17.55 -5.68 21.39
N LEU A 219 17.13 -6.08 20.19
CA LEU A 219 15.78 -6.59 19.94
C LEU A 219 15.53 -7.90 20.69
N LEU A 220 16.49 -8.82 20.72
CA LEU A 220 16.38 -10.06 21.48
C LEU A 220 16.27 -9.80 22.99
N GLY A 221 17.09 -8.88 23.52
CA GLY A 221 17.05 -8.48 24.92
C GLY A 221 15.70 -7.87 25.32
N LEU A 222 15.17 -6.95 24.50
CA LEU A 222 13.88 -6.32 24.75
C LEU A 222 12.71 -7.31 24.60
N ASN A 223 12.75 -8.20 23.62
CA ASN A 223 11.71 -9.21 23.43
C ASN A 223 11.60 -10.13 24.66
N GLN A 224 12.73 -10.59 25.19
CA GLN A 224 12.73 -11.43 26.39
C GLN A 224 12.14 -10.68 27.60
N GLN A 225 12.54 -9.42 27.82
CA GLN A 225 12.01 -8.61 28.91
C GLN A 225 10.52 -8.31 28.73
N ALA A 226 10.08 -7.95 27.53
CA ALA A 226 8.68 -7.68 27.23
C ALA A 226 7.80 -8.91 27.48
N ALA A 227 8.24 -10.11 27.10
CA ALA A 227 7.52 -11.35 27.38
C ALA A 227 7.45 -11.66 28.90
N ASP A 228 8.50 -11.33 29.66
CA ASP A 228 8.48 -11.45 31.13
C ASP A 228 7.52 -10.43 31.76
N PHE A 229 7.44 -9.22 31.20
CA PHE A 229 6.57 -8.16 31.67
C PHE A 229 5.11 -8.50 31.38
N GLU A 230 4.79 -8.90 30.15
CA GLU A 230 3.45 -9.31 29.72
C GLU A 230 2.90 -10.45 30.60
N ARG A 231 3.72 -11.47 30.91
CA ARG A 231 3.32 -12.56 31.81
C ARG A 231 3.04 -12.09 33.23
N ARG A 232 3.86 -11.19 33.78
CA ARG A 232 3.66 -10.63 35.12
C ARG A 232 2.43 -9.73 35.18
N ASP A 233 2.18 -8.99 34.12
CA ASP A 233 1.09 -8.02 34.03
C ASP A 233 -0.24 -8.65 33.60
N ALA A 234 -0.26 -9.96 33.31
CA ALA A 234 -1.45 -10.68 32.85
C ALA A 234 -2.65 -10.51 33.79
N SER A 235 -2.42 -10.58 35.11
CA SER A 235 -3.46 -10.42 36.13
C SER A 235 -3.70 -8.97 36.57
N SER A 236 -2.97 -7.99 36.02
CA SER A 236 -3.15 -6.58 36.34
C SER A 236 -4.42 -6.03 35.69
N GLU A 237 -5.22 -5.31 36.46
CA GLU A 237 -6.40 -4.55 35.97
C GLU A 237 -6.03 -3.23 35.29
N ALA A 238 -4.74 -2.86 35.28
CA ALA A 238 -4.28 -1.66 34.58
C ALA A 238 -4.52 -1.77 33.07
N GLU A 239 -4.71 -0.61 32.42
CA GLU A 239 -4.88 -0.51 30.98
C GLU A 239 -3.68 -1.11 30.25
N LYS A 240 -3.95 -2.08 29.37
CA LYS A 240 -2.90 -2.78 28.62
C LYS A 240 -2.25 -1.82 27.63
N GLN A 241 -0.93 -1.81 27.62
CA GLN A 241 -0.13 -0.98 26.72
C GLN A 241 0.52 -1.87 25.67
N ARG A 242 0.51 -1.42 24.40
CA ARG A 242 1.22 -2.07 23.30
C ARG A 242 2.51 -1.31 23.00
N ILE A 243 3.61 -2.03 22.79
CA ILE A 243 4.89 -1.45 22.39
C ILE A 243 5.31 -1.96 21.01
N THR A 244 6.13 -1.17 20.31
CA THR A 244 6.85 -1.62 19.12
C THR A 244 8.22 -0.98 19.11
N VAL A 245 9.25 -1.80 18.89
CA VAL A 245 10.63 -1.38 18.83
C VAL A 245 11.23 -1.90 17.53
N GLY A 246 11.60 -0.98 16.64
CA GLY A 246 12.18 -1.30 15.34
C GLY A 246 13.59 -0.73 15.21
N VAL A 247 14.45 -1.45 14.50
CA VAL A 247 15.78 -0.97 14.09
C VAL A 247 15.90 -1.12 12.59
N PHE A 248 16.31 -0.06 11.91
CA PHE A 248 16.56 -0.08 10.47
C PHE A 248 17.91 0.56 10.15
N PHE A 249 18.51 0.10 9.06
CA PHE A 249 19.71 0.70 8.47
C PHE A 249 19.40 0.99 7.02
N TYR A 250 19.35 2.27 6.65
CA TYR A 250 19.18 2.73 5.29
C TYR A 250 20.48 3.37 4.79
N SER A 251 20.87 3.04 3.55
CA SER A 251 22.02 3.65 2.89
C SER A 251 21.78 3.66 1.39
N GLU A 252 22.08 4.78 0.75
CA GLU A 252 22.11 4.93 -0.71
C GLU A 252 23.36 5.73 -1.12
N PRO A 253 23.79 5.68 -2.39
CA PRO A 253 24.80 6.61 -2.88
C PRO A 253 24.34 8.05 -2.64
N ALA A 254 25.24 8.91 -2.15
CA ALA A 254 24.94 10.34 -2.05
C ALA A 254 24.69 10.91 -3.45
N ASP A 255 23.66 11.76 -3.58
CA ASP A 255 23.47 12.53 -4.80
C ASP A 255 24.59 13.57 -4.89
N ASP A 256 25.33 13.61 -6.00
CA ASP A 256 26.39 14.61 -6.25
C ASP A 256 25.82 16.03 -6.46
N ASN A 257 24.49 16.20 -6.38
CA ASN A 257 23.82 17.48 -6.58
C ASN A 257 23.46 18.13 -5.23
N PRO A 258 24.12 19.23 -4.82
CA PRO A 258 23.87 19.87 -3.53
C PRO A 258 22.46 20.49 -3.38
N GLU A 259 21.66 20.54 -4.43
CA GLU A 259 20.26 21.02 -4.40
C GLU A 259 19.20 19.91 -4.28
N SER A 260 19.58 18.63 -4.32
CA SER A 260 18.62 17.55 -4.09
C SER A 260 18.30 17.45 -2.60
N LEU A 261 17.07 17.83 -2.22
CA LEU A 261 16.54 17.52 -0.89
C LEU A 261 16.62 16.00 -0.66
N PRO A 262 17.03 15.53 0.54
CA PRO A 262 16.93 14.11 0.88
C PRO A 262 15.47 13.64 0.71
N GLY A 263 15.29 12.58 -0.08
CA GLY A 263 14.00 12.11 -0.57
C GLY A 263 13.15 11.32 0.42
#